data_AF-A0A978VBA8-F1
#
_entry.id   AF-A0A978VBA8-F1
#
_cell.length_a   1.000
_cell.length_b   1.000
_cell.length_c   1.000
_cell.angle_alpha   90.00
_cell.angle_beta   90.00
_cell.angle_gamma   90.00
#
_symmetry.space_group_name_H-M   'P 1'
#
loop_
_entity.id
_entity.type
_entity.pdbx_description
1 polymer ?
#
loop_
_entity_poly.entity_id
_entity_poly.type
_entity_poly.pdbx_seq_one_letter_code
_entity_poly.pdbx_strand_id
1 'polypeptide(L)'
;MEQKLLQILKSCKNLRELKQTHVQILIHGLKDSDFILPKLLTLSSELGFPDYAIWVFRISRFPNVVTYNTLIKCFIGKKHTDALRFYGQMKEFGPSPNSFTFTFLLKLFNSMPERNIVTWNSVLSGLSKAGNMEFAHAIFERMPGRNEVSWNSMISGYVRLGDVKSAQCVFDQMPEKTEPSNPSYLTLISNLSASLGHWKEALTYRVAMRMQGVEKVPGCSSIQVGNKVHEFLAEDTSHEERKDIYGVLYGLNRHLKQVCDGALKYDNAPLHYG
;
A
#
# COMPACT_ATOMS: atom_id res chain seq x y z
N MET A 1 6.26 28.77 16.60
CA MET A 1 7.69 28.51 16.30
C MET A 1 7.87 27.76 14.99
N GLU A 2 7.19 26.63 14.80
CA GLU A 2 7.18 25.84 13.56
C GLU A 2 6.92 26.68 12.28
N GLN A 3 5.89 27.54 12.28
CA GLN A 3 5.60 28.43 11.15
C GLN A 3 6.77 29.39 10.80
N LYS A 4 7.52 29.88 11.80
CA LYS A 4 8.67 30.76 11.60
C LYS A 4 9.81 30.02 10.91
N LEU A 5 10.10 28.78 11.34
CA LEU A 5 11.11 27.93 10.70
C LEU A 5 10.71 27.53 9.28
N LEU A 6 9.42 27.27 9.02
CA LEU A 6 8.91 27.04 7.66
C LEU A 6 9.09 28.26 6.75
N GLN A 7 8.90 29.48 7.27
CA GLN A 7 9.19 30.70 6.52
C GLN A 7 10.69 30.85 6.24
N ILE A 8 11.55 30.59 7.22
CA ILE A 8 13.02 30.64 7.03
C ILE A 8 13.45 29.63 5.96
N LEU A 9 12.96 28.39 6.02
CA LEU A 9 13.25 27.37 5.00
C LEU A 9 12.86 27.81 3.59
N LYS A 10 11.77 28.59 3.41
CA LYS A 10 11.40 29.13 2.08
C LYS A 10 12.43 30.14 1.53
N SER A 11 13.14 30.83 2.41
CA SER A 11 14.11 31.87 2.06
C SER A 11 15.55 31.36 1.88
N CYS A 12 15.83 30.12 2.30
CA CYS A 12 17.16 29.53 2.24
C CYS A 12 17.62 29.30 0.79
N LYS A 13 18.82 29.78 0.45
CA LYS A 13 19.39 29.71 -0.91
C LYS A 13 20.65 28.85 -1.01
N ASN A 14 21.23 28.44 0.12
CA ASN A 14 22.49 27.69 0.14
C ASN A 14 22.54 26.69 1.31
N LEU A 15 23.54 25.79 1.26
CA LEU A 15 23.72 24.75 2.27
C LEU A 15 24.02 25.29 3.67
N ARG A 16 24.66 26.47 3.78
CA ARG A 16 25.01 27.05 5.07
C ARG A 16 23.75 27.48 5.83
N GLU A 17 22.88 28.23 5.17
CA GLU A 17 21.57 28.64 5.70
C GLU A 17 20.69 27.43 6.02
N LEU A 18 20.71 26.41 5.16
CA LEU A 18 19.98 25.15 5.38
C LEU A 18 20.46 24.44 6.64
N LYS A 19 21.79 24.27 6.82
CA LYS A 19 22.38 23.64 8.00
C LYS A 19 22.10 24.43 9.27
N GLN A 20 22.20 25.77 9.22
CA GLN A 20 21.86 26.62 10.36
C GLN A 20 20.39 26.45 10.75
N THR A 21 19.48 26.43 9.78
CA THR A 21 18.05 26.22 10.03
C THR A 21 17.77 24.81 10.55
N HIS A 22 18.45 23.80 10.02
CA HIS A 22 18.35 22.42 10.53
C HIS A 22 18.82 22.30 11.98
N VAL A 23 19.91 22.97 12.36
CA VAL A 23 20.35 23.02 13.77
C VAL A 23 19.25 23.63 14.66
N GLN A 24 18.60 24.71 14.21
CA GLN A 24 17.47 25.28 14.94
C GLN A 24 16.31 24.29 15.05
N ILE A 25 16.00 23.52 14.01
CA ILE A 25 14.97 22.47 14.03
C ILE A 25 15.30 21.39 15.07
N LEU A 26 16.58 20.97 15.15
CA LEU A 26 17.03 19.97 16.13
C LEU A 26 16.93 20.49 17.57
N ILE A 27 17.39 21.72 17.83
CA ILE A 27 17.35 22.34 19.17
C ILE A 27 15.92 22.44 19.70
N HIS A 28 14.97 22.77 18.83
CA HIS A 28 13.56 22.90 19.22
C HIS A 28 12.78 21.58 19.17
N GLY A 29 13.45 20.44 18.92
CA GLY A 29 12.81 19.12 18.94
C GLY A 29 11.87 18.84 17.76
N LEU A 30 11.96 19.62 16.67
CA LEU A 30 11.03 19.56 15.53
C LEU A 30 11.53 18.65 14.39
N LYS A 31 12.46 17.75 14.68
CA LYS A 31 13.12 16.89 13.68
C LYS A 31 12.18 15.86 13.01
N ASP A 32 11.12 15.48 13.71
CA ASP A 32 10.11 14.51 13.26
C ASP A 32 8.78 15.21 12.87
N SER A 33 8.80 16.54 12.66
CA SER A 33 7.59 17.28 12.26
C SER A 33 7.11 16.88 10.86
N ASP A 34 5.83 16.55 10.75
CA ASP A 34 5.15 16.19 9.50
C ASP A 34 5.21 17.29 8.42
N PHE A 35 5.48 18.53 8.81
CA PHE A 35 5.55 19.68 7.90
C PHE A 35 6.98 20.14 7.62
N ILE A 36 7.82 20.21 8.66
CA ILE A 36 9.20 20.70 8.54
C ILE A 36 10.07 19.66 7.84
N LEU A 37 9.98 18.39 8.24
CA LEU A 37 10.88 17.35 7.75
C LEU A 37 10.75 17.18 6.22
N PRO A 38 9.54 17.00 5.62
CA PRO A 38 9.41 16.94 4.17
C PRO A 38 9.92 18.19 3.45
N LYS A 39 9.71 19.38 4.02
CA LYS A 39 10.18 20.63 3.42
C LYS A 39 11.71 20.72 3.43
N LEU A 40 12.35 20.32 4.52
CA LEU A 40 13.80 20.26 4.67
C LEU A 40 14.42 19.27 3.66
N LEU A 41 13.81 18.08 3.50
CA LEU A 41 14.25 17.07 2.53
C LEU A 41 14.13 17.57 1.08
N THR A 42 12.99 18.19 0.75
CA THR A 42 12.75 18.75 -0.59
C THR A 42 13.79 19.81 -0.92
N LEU A 43 13.98 20.78 -0.03
CA LEU A 43 14.93 21.88 -0.22
C LEU A 43 16.38 21.39 -0.31
N SER A 44 16.74 20.38 0.48
CA SER A 44 18.07 19.75 0.40
C SER A 44 18.35 19.20 -0.99
N SER A 45 17.36 18.55 -1.62
CA SER A 45 17.47 18.02 -2.98
C SER A 45 17.46 19.12 -4.05
N GLU A 46 16.63 20.16 -3.87
CA GLU A 46 16.54 21.31 -4.79
C GLU A 46 17.85 22.12 -4.83
N LEU A 47 18.51 22.28 -3.68
CA LEU A 47 19.82 22.92 -3.59
C LEU A 47 20.99 22.05 -4.09
N GLY A 48 20.72 20.83 -4.57
CA GLY A 48 21.74 19.94 -5.11
C GLY A 48 22.48 19.09 -4.07
N PHE A 49 21.95 18.94 -2.85
CA PHE A 49 22.55 18.16 -1.77
C PHE A 49 21.68 16.95 -1.37
N PRO A 50 21.46 15.97 -2.28
CA PRO A 50 20.59 14.82 -2.01
C PRO A 50 21.12 13.94 -0.87
N ASP A 51 22.44 13.80 -0.72
CA ASP A 51 23.02 13.01 0.38
C ASP A 51 22.74 13.64 1.75
N TYR A 52 22.63 14.97 1.81
CA TYR A 52 22.21 15.67 3.01
C TYR A 52 20.73 15.36 3.34
N ALA A 53 19.87 15.26 2.33
CA ALA A 53 18.48 14.84 2.52
C ALA A 53 18.41 13.41 3.12
N ILE A 54 19.23 12.48 2.63
CA ILE A 54 19.31 11.12 3.19
C ILE A 54 19.77 11.16 4.65
N TRP A 55 20.76 11.99 4.96
CA TRP A 55 21.25 12.13 6.33
C TRP A 55 20.17 12.68 7.28
N VAL A 56 19.48 13.75 6.88
CA VAL A 56 18.35 14.32 7.62
C VAL A 56 17.27 13.26 7.86
N PHE A 57 16.93 12.47 6.85
CA PHE A 57 15.96 11.40 6.96
C PHE A 57 16.37 10.33 7.98
N ARG A 58 17.64 9.90 7.97
CA ARG A 58 18.15 8.88 8.90
C ARG A 58 18.14 9.31 10.37
N ILE A 59 18.08 10.61 10.64
CA ILE A 59 18.00 11.15 12.01
C ILE A 59 16.56 11.11 12.54
N SER A 60 15.58 11.09 11.64
CA SER A 60 14.17 10.96 11.99
C SER A 60 13.93 9.58 12.60
N ARG A 61 13.19 9.56 13.72
CA ARG A 61 12.82 8.31 14.42
C ARG A 61 11.54 7.71 13.85
N PHE A 62 10.65 8.54 13.31
CA PHE A 62 9.31 8.14 12.86
C PHE A 62 9.00 8.70 11.47
N PRO A 63 9.68 8.24 10.42
CA PRO A 63 9.39 8.69 9.06
C PRO A 63 8.00 8.23 8.60
N ASN A 64 7.13 9.19 8.28
CA ASN A 64 5.78 8.93 7.78
C ASN A 64 5.75 8.74 6.24
N VAL A 65 4.56 8.46 5.69
CA VAL A 65 4.35 8.26 4.25
C VAL A 65 4.79 9.47 3.42
N VAL A 66 4.56 10.69 3.91
CA VAL A 66 4.93 11.93 3.21
C VAL A 66 6.45 12.07 3.11
N THR A 67 7.18 11.73 4.16
CA THR A 67 8.64 11.76 4.20
C THR A 67 9.26 10.78 3.20
N TYR A 68 8.77 9.53 3.16
CA TYR A 68 9.20 8.55 2.16
C TYR A 68 8.86 8.99 0.73
N ASN A 69 7.63 9.44 0.49
CA ASN A 69 7.18 9.94 -0.81
C ASN A 69 8.03 11.13 -1.28
N THR A 70 8.42 12.01 -0.36
CA THR A 70 9.30 13.15 -0.65
C THR A 70 10.67 12.68 -1.11
N LEU A 71 11.30 11.73 -0.42
CA LEU A 71 12.58 11.18 -0.86
C LEU A 71 12.48 10.48 -2.21
N ILE A 72 11.47 9.62 -2.40
CA ILE A 72 11.24 8.95 -3.68
C ILE A 72 11.17 10.00 -4.79
N LYS A 73 10.35 11.04 -4.62
CA LYS A 73 10.23 12.17 -5.56
C LYS A 73 11.57 12.86 -5.81
N CYS A 74 12.35 13.16 -4.76
CA CYS A 74 13.62 13.87 -4.85
C CYS A 74 14.67 13.15 -5.70
N PHE A 75 14.59 11.82 -5.82
CA PHE A 75 15.55 10.98 -6.53
C PHE A 75 15.11 10.57 -7.94
N ILE A 76 13.86 10.88 -8.35
CA ILE A 76 13.39 10.66 -9.73
C ILE A 76 14.26 11.46 -10.71
N GLY A 77 14.72 10.82 -11.78
CA GLY A 77 15.59 11.44 -12.79
C GLY A 77 17.04 11.71 -12.34
N LYS A 78 17.38 11.45 -11.07
CA LYS A 78 18.74 11.62 -10.53
C LYS A 78 19.41 10.26 -10.25
N LYS A 79 18.93 9.55 -9.23
CA LYS A 79 19.46 8.24 -8.80
C LYS A 79 18.28 7.29 -8.55
N HIS A 80 17.84 6.60 -9.59
CA HIS A 80 16.65 5.73 -9.53
C HIS A 80 16.80 4.59 -8.50
N THR A 81 18.03 4.11 -8.27
CA THR A 81 18.35 3.08 -7.26
C THR A 81 18.03 3.53 -5.84
N ASP A 82 18.35 4.78 -5.48
CA ASP A 82 18.02 5.34 -4.17
C ASP A 82 16.50 5.48 -3.99
N ALA A 83 15.78 5.92 -5.02
CA ALA A 83 14.31 5.99 -5.00
C ALA A 83 13.68 4.61 -4.74
N LEU A 84 14.15 3.57 -5.44
CA LEU A 84 13.68 2.19 -5.24
C LEU A 84 14.06 1.65 -3.86
N ARG A 85 15.25 1.98 -3.34
CA ARG A 85 15.66 1.61 -1.98
C ARG A 85 14.70 2.18 -0.94
N PHE A 86 14.34 3.46 -1.04
CA PHE A 86 13.40 4.07 -0.09
C PHE A 86 12.00 3.48 -0.19
N TYR A 87 11.53 3.14 -1.40
CA TYR A 87 10.28 2.40 -1.55
C TYR A 87 10.35 0.98 -0.94
N GLY A 88 11.45 0.26 -1.13
CA GLY A 88 11.68 -1.04 -0.50
C GLY A 88 11.65 -0.94 1.03
N GLN A 89 12.39 0.02 1.59
CA GLN A 89 12.40 0.30 3.04
C GLN A 89 11.01 0.65 3.57
N MET A 90 10.22 1.44 2.82
CA MET A 90 8.85 1.77 3.17
C MET A 90 7.96 0.51 3.25
N LYS A 91 8.13 -0.45 2.34
CA LYS A 91 7.35 -1.70 2.34
C LYS A 91 7.71 -2.65 3.48
N GLU A 92 8.97 -2.69 3.88
CA GLU A 92 9.48 -3.70 4.81
C GLU A 92 9.40 -3.24 6.27
N PHE A 93 9.77 -1.98 6.55
CA PHE A 93 9.88 -1.44 7.90
C PHE A 93 9.05 -0.18 8.12
N GLY A 94 8.44 0.35 7.06
CA GLY A 94 7.79 1.66 7.06
C GLY A 94 6.27 1.59 6.96
N PRO A 95 5.64 2.77 6.80
CA PRO A 95 4.20 2.85 6.61
C PRO A 95 3.79 2.33 5.23
N SER A 96 2.55 1.83 5.11
CA SER A 96 2.06 1.24 3.85
C SER A 96 1.99 2.27 2.70
N PRO A 97 2.46 1.93 1.48
CA PRO A 97 2.34 2.76 0.28
C PRO A 97 0.90 3.16 -0.04
N ASN A 98 0.70 4.41 -0.44
CA ASN A 98 -0.60 4.95 -0.85
C ASN A 98 -0.61 5.42 -2.31
N SER A 99 -1.75 5.95 -2.78
CA SER A 99 -1.94 6.42 -4.16
C SER A 99 -0.88 7.45 -4.60
N PHE A 100 -0.43 8.33 -3.69
CA PHE A 100 0.64 9.27 -3.98
C PHE A 100 1.98 8.56 -4.20
N THR A 101 2.31 7.55 -3.39
CA THR A 101 3.52 6.73 -3.57
C THR A 101 3.55 6.13 -4.97
N PHE A 102 2.44 5.52 -5.42
CA PHE A 102 2.35 4.91 -6.73
C PHE A 102 2.46 5.91 -7.89
N THR A 103 1.97 7.13 -7.70
CA THR A 103 2.13 8.21 -8.69
C THR A 103 3.61 8.56 -8.89
N PHE A 104 4.40 8.61 -7.81
CA PHE A 104 5.84 8.82 -7.91
C PHE A 104 6.58 7.60 -8.51
N LEU A 105 6.14 6.39 -8.22
CA LEU A 105 6.68 5.18 -8.84
C LEU A 105 6.43 5.11 -10.34
N LEU A 106 5.25 5.55 -10.82
CA LEU A 106 4.98 5.67 -12.26
C LEU A 106 5.93 6.66 -12.93
N LYS A 107 6.14 7.83 -12.31
CA LYS A 107 7.11 8.82 -12.82
C LYS A 107 8.53 8.26 -12.85
N LEU A 108 8.94 7.58 -11.79
CA LEU A 108 10.23 6.88 -11.71
C LEU A 108 10.37 5.84 -12.82
N PHE A 109 9.32 5.05 -13.05
CA PHE A 109 9.28 4.02 -14.07
C PHE A 109 9.43 4.57 -15.49
N ASN A 110 8.84 5.73 -15.76
CA ASN A 110 8.95 6.39 -17.05
C ASN A 110 10.33 7.03 -17.26
N SER A 111 11.03 7.45 -16.18
CA SER A 111 12.37 8.03 -16.28
C SER A 111 13.50 7.00 -16.33
N MET A 112 13.22 5.71 -16.06
CA MET A 112 14.23 4.66 -16.06
C MET A 112 14.58 4.19 -17.48
N PRO A 113 15.88 4.19 -17.86
CA PRO A 113 16.32 3.66 -19.16
C PRO A 113 16.14 2.13 -19.23
N GLU A 114 16.43 1.44 -18.14
CA GLU A 114 16.25 -0.01 -17.99
C GLU A 114 15.32 -0.31 -16.83
N ARG A 115 14.43 -1.29 -17.02
CA ARG A 115 13.40 -1.66 -16.05
C ARG A 115 13.57 -3.13 -15.69
N ASN A 116 13.61 -3.42 -14.40
CA ASN A 116 13.71 -4.79 -13.89
C ASN A 116 12.36 -5.27 -13.35
N ILE A 117 12.28 -6.56 -13.01
CA ILE A 117 11.05 -7.19 -12.51
C ILE A 117 10.43 -6.45 -11.31
N VAL A 118 11.26 -5.88 -10.43
CA VAL A 118 10.82 -5.16 -9.24
C VAL A 118 10.13 -3.84 -9.63
N THR A 119 10.66 -3.11 -10.60
CA THR A 119 10.07 -1.83 -11.03
C THR A 119 8.74 -2.05 -11.75
N TRP A 120 8.65 -3.06 -12.60
CA TRP A 120 7.40 -3.49 -13.23
C TRP A 120 6.34 -3.87 -12.19
N ASN A 121 6.68 -4.75 -11.24
CA ASN A 121 5.76 -5.18 -10.20
C ASN A 121 5.31 -4.04 -9.28
N SER A 122 6.19 -3.07 -9.02
CA SER A 122 5.86 -1.91 -8.17
C SER A 122 4.80 -1.03 -8.81
N VAL A 123 4.94 -0.74 -10.11
CA VAL A 123 3.95 0.01 -10.88
C VAL A 123 2.65 -0.77 -11.00
N LEU A 124 2.74 -2.05 -11.35
CA LEU A 124 1.58 -2.91 -11.54
C LEU A 124 0.74 -3.03 -10.27
N SER A 125 1.38 -3.29 -9.14
CA SER A 125 0.71 -3.36 -7.83
C SER A 125 0.06 -2.02 -7.47
N GLY A 126 0.70 -0.90 -7.82
CA GLY A 126 0.15 0.44 -7.60
C GLY A 126 -1.10 0.72 -8.41
N LEU A 127 -1.06 0.44 -9.71
CA LEU A 127 -2.21 0.61 -10.61
C LEU A 127 -3.37 -0.29 -10.20
N SER A 128 -3.09 -1.56 -9.89
CA SER A 128 -4.08 -2.53 -9.40
C SER A 128 -4.73 -2.08 -8.09
N LYS A 129 -3.94 -1.63 -7.09
CA LYS A 129 -4.47 -1.13 -5.81
C LYS A 129 -5.27 0.16 -5.97
N ALA A 130 -4.91 1.00 -6.94
CA ALA A 130 -5.66 2.21 -7.28
C ALA A 130 -6.95 1.93 -8.06
N GLY A 131 -7.23 0.66 -8.41
CA GLY A 131 -8.38 0.27 -9.23
C GLY A 131 -8.22 0.61 -10.71
N ASN A 132 -7.05 1.09 -11.13
CA ASN A 132 -6.79 1.45 -12.52
C ASN A 132 -6.34 0.22 -13.33
N MET A 133 -7.27 -0.71 -13.52
CA MET A 133 -6.98 -2.01 -14.14
C MET A 133 -6.70 -1.95 -15.63
N GLU A 134 -7.26 -0.97 -16.35
CA GLU A 134 -6.96 -0.76 -17.77
C GLU A 134 -5.47 -0.47 -17.98
N PHE A 135 -4.93 0.50 -17.25
CA PHE A 135 -3.50 0.80 -17.29
C PHE A 135 -2.65 -0.32 -16.69
N ALA A 136 -3.12 -0.99 -15.63
CA ALA A 136 -2.42 -2.15 -15.06
C ALA A 136 -2.25 -3.26 -16.11
N HIS A 137 -3.30 -3.56 -16.87
CA HIS A 137 -3.28 -4.55 -17.93
C HIS A 137 -2.34 -4.15 -19.08
N ALA A 138 -2.36 -2.88 -19.51
CA ALA A 138 -1.42 -2.39 -20.52
C ALA A 138 0.05 -2.48 -20.08
N ILE A 139 0.35 -2.24 -18.80
CA ILE A 139 1.70 -2.44 -18.23
C ILE A 139 2.05 -3.93 -18.18
N PHE A 140 1.11 -4.77 -17.77
CA PHE A 140 1.29 -6.22 -17.68
C PHE A 140 1.61 -6.87 -19.03
N GLU A 141 0.93 -6.42 -20.10
CA GLU A 141 1.17 -6.90 -21.45
C GLU A 141 2.58 -6.56 -21.98
N ARG A 142 3.10 -5.40 -21.59
CA ARG A 142 4.43 -4.92 -22.01
C ARG A 142 5.60 -5.49 -21.19
N MET A 143 5.30 -6.26 -20.15
CA MET A 143 6.29 -6.77 -19.22
C MET A 143 7.08 -7.94 -19.83
N PRO A 144 8.41 -7.84 -19.99
CA PRO A 144 9.21 -8.84 -20.74
C PRO A 144 9.37 -10.18 -20.00
N GLY A 145 9.04 -10.24 -18.72
CA GLY A 145 9.01 -11.45 -17.92
C GLY A 145 8.10 -11.24 -16.71
N ARG A 146 7.13 -12.13 -16.50
CA ARG A 146 6.12 -12.05 -15.45
C ARG A 146 6.44 -13.10 -14.40
N ASN A 147 6.35 -12.72 -13.13
CA ASN A 147 6.51 -13.66 -12.02
C ASN A 147 5.23 -13.72 -11.20
N GLU A 148 5.24 -14.54 -10.15
CA GLU A 148 4.11 -14.74 -9.24
C GLU A 148 3.51 -13.43 -8.71
N VAL A 149 4.37 -12.45 -8.38
CA VAL A 149 3.94 -11.13 -7.91
C VAL A 149 3.17 -10.36 -9.00
N SER A 150 3.59 -10.49 -10.27
CA SER A 150 2.92 -9.86 -11.40
C SER A 150 1.50 -10.41 -11.58
N TRP A 151 1.39 -11.75 -11.63
CA TRP A 151 0.11 -12.45 -11.78
C TRP A 151 -0.84 -12.16 -10.61
N ASN A 152 -0.33 -12.20 -9.38
CA ASN A 152 -1.10 -11.90 -8.18
C ASN A 152 -1.67 -10.48 -8.21
N SER A 153 -0.85 -9.51 -8.60
CA SER A 153 -1.28 -8.11 -8.68
C SER A 153 -2.45 -7.93 -9.64
N MET A 154 -2.45 -8.64 -10.78
CA MET A 154 -3.53 -8.58 -11.75
C MET A 154 -4.81 -9.27 -11.28
N ILE A 155 -4.70 -10.51 -10.78
CA ILE A 155 -5.85 -11.28 -10.29
C ILE A 155 -6.51 -10.55 -9.11
N SER A 156 -5.72 -10.13 -8.12
CA SER A 156 -6.22 -9.41 -6.95
C SER A 156 -6.81 -8.03 -7.30
N GLY A 157 -6.35 -7.41 -8.38
CA GLY A 157 -6.88 -6.14 -8.87
C GLY A 157 -8.29 -6.32 -9.44
N TYR A 158 -8.45 -7.26 -10.38
CA TYR A 158 -9.75 -7.56 -10.99
C TYR A 158 -10.77 -8.09 -9.96
N VAL A 159 -10.35 -8.99 -9.06
CA VAL A 159 -11.21 -9.50 -7.98
C VAL A 159 -11.77 -8.38 -7.11
N ARG A 160 -10.95 -7.38 -6.77
CA ARG A 160 -11.38 -6.24 -5.94
C ARG A 160 -12.42 -5.36 -6.62
N LEU A 161 -12.37 -5.28 -7.94
CA LEU A 161 -13.38 -4.57 -8.74
C LEU A 161 -14.64 -5.43 -8.99
N GLY A 162 -14.66 -6.68 -8.55
CA GLY A 162 -15.72 -7.64 -8.85
C GLY A 162 -15.68 -8.17 -10.29
N ASP A 163 -14.65 -7.85 -11.07
CA ASP A 163 -14.47 -8.38 -12.43
C ASP A 163 -13.81 -9.76 -12.38
N VAL A 164 -14.59 -10.71 -11.91
CA VAL A 164 -14.19 -12.11 -11.75
C VAL A 164 -13.82 -12.76 -13.09
N LYS A 165 -14.47 -12.36 -14.19
CA LYS A 165 -14.20 -12.94 -15.51
C LYS A 165 -12.79 -12.59 -15.98
N SER A 166 -12.39 -11.32 -15.85
CA SER A 166 -11.03 -10.89 -16.17
C SER A 166 -10.01 -11.49 -15.21
N ALA A 167 -10.34 -11.62 -13.92
CA ALA A 167 -9.48 -12.31 -12.95
C ALA A 167 -9.22 -13.77 -13.35
N GLN A 168 -10.27 -14.51 -13.75
CA GLN A 168 -10.16 -15.87 -14.23
C GLN A 168 -9.38 -15.95 -15.55
N CYS A 169 -9.61 -15.02 -16.49
CA CYS A 169 -8.87 -14.98 -17.76
C CYS A 169 -7.38 -14.69 -17.57
N VAL A 170 -7.00 -13.86 -16.60
CA VAL A 170 -5.58 -13.67 -16.24
C VAL A 170 -5.04 -14.93 -15.58
N PHE A 171 -5.79 -15.53 -14.66
CA PHE A 171 -5.41 -16.77 -14.01
C PHE A 171 -5.16 -17.86 -15.05
N ASP A 172 -6.16 -18.18 -15.89
CA ASP A 172 -6.10 -18.39 -17.35
C ASP A 172 -4.73 -18.63 -17.99
N GLN A 173 -3.96 -17.56 -18.02
CA GLN A 173 -2.76 -17.41 -18.81
C GLN A 173 -1.48 -17.70 -18.00
N MET A 174 -1.58 -17.96 -16.69
CA MET A 174 -0.43 -18.35 -15.88
C MET A 174 0.17 -19.66 -16.40
N PRO A 175 1.48 -19.70 -16.67
CA PRO A 175 2.14 -20.92 -17.15
C PRO A 175 2.22 -22.03 -16.09
N GLU A 176 2.29 -21.69 -14.80
CA GLU A 176 2.51 -22.64 -13.70
C GLU A 176 1.23 -23.26 -13.10
N LYS A 177 0.11 -23.21 -13.82
CA LYS A 177 -1.15 -23.83 -13.34
C LYS A 177 -1.08 -25.32 -13.07
N THR A 178 -0.12 -25.98 -13.70
CA THR A 178 -0.03 -27.44 -13.79
C THR A 178 0.68 -28.06 -12.60
N GLU A 179 1.18 -27.25 -11.66
CA GLU A 179 1.80 -27.76 -10.43
C GLU A 179 0.92 -27.43 -9.20
N PRO A 180 0.04 -28.37 -8.78
CA PRO A 180 -0.72 -28.25 -7.53
C PRO A 180 0.15 -28.13 -6.28
N SER A 181 1.46 -28.33 -6.42
CA SER A 181 2.49 -28.14 -5.39
C SER A 181 3.05 -26.73 -5.29
N ASN A 182 2.74 -25.83 -6.25
CA ASN A 182 3.27 -24.48 -6.22
C ASN A 182 2.50 -23.62 -5.18
N PRO A 183 3.18 -23.11 -4.13
CA PRO A 183 2.56 -22.30 -3.07
C PRO A 183 1.82 -21.06 -3.58
N SER A 184 2.37 -20.41 -4.60
CA SER A 184 1.84 -19.18 -5.18
C SER A 184 0.61 -19.45 -6.05
N TYR A 185 0.60 -20.55 -6.81
CA TYR A 185 -0.60 -21.04 -7.50
C TYR A 185 -1.73 -21.32 -6.52
N LEU A 186 -1.47 -22.09 -5.46
CA LEU A 186 -2.47 -22.46 -4.46
C LEU A 186 -3.05 -21.23 -3.74
N THR A 187 -2.18 -20.25 -3.41
CA THR A 187 -2.62 -18.99 -2.80
C THR A 187 -3.58 -18.23 -3.72
N LEU A 188 -3.25 -18.15 -5.01
CA LEU A 188 -4.04 -17.41 -5.99
C LEU A 188 -5.39 -18.06 -6.27
N ILE A 189 -5.41 -19.37 -6.55
CA ILE A 189 -6.66 -20.07 -6.83
C ILE A 189 -7.56 -20.13 -5.59
N SER A 190 -7.00 -20.26 -4.38
CA SER A 190 -7.75 -20.19 -3.14
C SER A 190 -8.45 -18.83 -2.96
N ASN A 191 -7.72 -17.73 -3.17
CA ASN A 191 -8.29 -16.39 -3.05
C ASN A 191 -9.33 -16.11 -4.16
N LEU A 192 -9.07 -16.54 -5.39
CA LEU A 192 -10.01 -16.40 -6.51
C LEU A 192 -11.28 -17.21 -6.27
N SER A 193 -11.17 -18.48 -5.88
CA SER A 193 -12.30 -19.36 -5.55
C SER A 193 -13.13 -18.81 -4.38
N ALA A 194 -12.47 -18.25 -3.35
CA ALA A 194 -13.17 -17.58 -2.26
C ALA A 194 -13.94 -16.34 -2.75
N SER A 195 -13.35 -15.54 -3.65
CA SER A 195 -14.01 -14.36 -4.23
C SER A 195 -15.18 -14.71 -5.16
N LEU A 196 -15.14 -15.90 -5.76
CA LEU A 196 -16.22 -16.51 -6.53
C LEU A 196 -17.35 -17.08 -5.66
N GLY A 197 -17.16 -17.16 -4.34
CA GLY A 197 -18.08 -17.84 -3.43
C GLY A 197 -17.97 -19.37 -3.44
N HIS A 198 -16.99 -19.93 -4.17
CA HIS A 198 -16.71 -21.37 -4.25
C HIS A 198 -15.90 -21.83 -3.03
N TRP A 199 -16.48 -21.69 -1.83
CA TRP A 199 -15.78 -21.95 -0.58
C TRP A 199 -15.31 -23.39 -0.40
N LYS A 200 -16.00 -24.36 -1.00
CA LYS A 200 -15.60 -25.77 -0.98
C LYS A 200 -14.26 -25.97 -1.70
N GLU A 201 -14.12 -25.41 -2.89
CA GLU A 201 -12.87 -25.44 -3.67
C GLU A 201 -11.77 -24.61 -2.99
N ALA A 202 -12.09 -23.41 -2.52
CA ALA A 202 -11.13 -22.60 -1.77
C ALA A 202 -10.57 -23.36 -0.55
N LEU A 203 -11.41 -24.10 0.17
CA LEU A 203 -11.00 -24.90 1.32
C LEU A 203 -10.10 -26.07 0.93
N THR A 204 -10.35 -26.75 -0.19
CA THR A 204 -9.47 -27.85 -0.64
C THR A 204 -8.07 -27.32 -0.95
N TYR A 205 -7.97 -26.16 -1.62
CA TYR A 205 -6.68 -25.52 -1.86
C TYR A 205 -6.00 -25.07 -0.57
N ARG A 206 -6.74 -24.52 0.40
CA ARG A 206 -6.18 -24.14 1.73
C ARG A 206 -5.65 -25.34 2.51
N VAL A 207 -6.30 -26.49 2.42
CA VAL A 207 -5.81 -27.74 3.03
C VAL A 207 -4.51 -28.19 2.37
N ALA A 208 -4.45 -28.17 1.03
CA ALA A 208 -3.23 -28.47 0.29
C ALA A 208 -2.07 -27.53 0.66
N MET A 209 -2.35 -26.23 0.81
CA MET A 209 -1.35 -25.24 1.27
C MET A 209 -0.79 -25.60 2.66
N ARG A 210 -1.64 -25.96 3.62
CA ARG A 210 -1.21 -26.38 4.97
C ARG A 210 -0.36 -27.64 4.94
N MET A 211 -0.72 -28.63 4.11
CA MET A 211 0.07 -29.87 3.96
C MET A 211 1.47 -29.61 3.40
N GLN A 212 1.65 -28.54 2.63
CA GLN A 212 2.92 -28.13 2.05
C GLN A 212 3.70 -27.14 2.94
N GLY A 213 3.22 -26.83 4.14
CA GLY A 213 3.85 -25.86 5.03
C GLY A 213 3.73 -24.41 4.53
N VAL A 214 2.85 -24.14 3.58
CA VAL A 214 2.59 -22.80 3.06
C VAL A 214 1.59 -22.10 3.99
N GLU A 215 2.11 -21.33 4.94
CA GLU A 215 1.29 -20.49 5.80
C GLU A 215 1.02 -19.14 5.13
N LYS A 216 -0.26 -18.88 4.81
CA LYS A 216 -0.69 -17.52 4.47
C LYS A 216 -0.62 -16.69 5.75
N VAL A 217 0.16 -15.60 5.74
CA VAL A 217 0.09 -14.59 6.81
C VAL A 217 -1.36 -14.12 6.88
N PRO A 218 -2.06 -14.31 8.02
CA PRO A 218 -3.44 -13.85 8.16
C PRO A 218 -3.49 -12.35 7.88
N GLY A 219 -4.60 -11.88 7.29
CA GLY A 219 -4.78 -10.44 7.15
C GLY A 219 -4.74 -9.80 8.54
N CYS A 220 -3.75 -8.95 8.81
CA CYS A 220 -3.62 -8.25 10.08
C CYS A 220 -4.22 -6.85 9.95
N SER A 221 -5.08 -6.47 10.88
CA SER A 221 -5.49 -5.09 11.12
C SER A 221 -5.04 -4.70 12.51
N SER A 222 -4.45 -3.52 12.69
CA SER A 222 -4.09 -3.04 14.01
C SER A 222 -4.76 -1.70 14.29
N ILE A 223 -5.22 -1.52 15.52
CA ILE A 223 -5.74 -0.25 16.02
C ILE A 223 -5.05 0.08 17.34
N GLN A 224 -4.81 1.37 17.57
CA GLN A 224 -4.28 1.85 18.85
C GLN A 224 -5.41 2.43 19.67
N VAL A 225 -5.63 1.88 20.87
CA VAL A 225 -6.59 2.39 21.86
C VAL A 225 -5.80 2.77 23.10
N GLY A 226 -5.69 4.08 23.37
CA GLY A 226 -4.77 4.60 24.38
C GLY A 226 -3.31 4.29 24.05
N ASN A 227 -2.60 3.64 25.00
CA ASN A 227 -1.20 3.24 24.84
C ASN A 227 -1.02 1.76 24.42
N LYS A 228 -2.09 1.05 24.06
CA LYS A 228 -2.06 -0.36 23.64
C LYS A 228 -2.38 -0.46 22.16
N VAL A 229 -1.53 -1.18 21.41
CA VAL A 229 -1.81 -1.60 20.03
C VAL A 229 -2.50 -2.94 20.09
N HIS A 230 -3.69 -3.02 19.49
CA HIS A 230 -4.46 -4.23 19.36
C HIS A 230 -4.33 -4.74 17.93
N GLU A 231 -3.80 -5.94 17.76
CA GLU A 231 -3.69 -6.61 16.48
C GLU A 231 -4.81 -7.64 16.29
N PHE A 232 -5.39 -7.63 15.11
CA PHE A 232 -6.51 -8.47 14.70
C PHE A 232 -6.09 -9.26 13.47
N LEU A 233 -5.82 -10.54 13.67
CA LEU A 233 -5.50 -11.47 12.59
C LEU A 233 -6.80 -12.10 12.08
N ALA A 234 -6.99 -12.10 10.76
CA ALA A 234 -8.16 -12.70 10.12
C ALA A 234 -8.25 -14.20 10.50
N GLU A 235 -9.41 -14.63 11.01
CA GLU A 235 -9.67 -15.98 11.53
C GLU A 235 -8.90 -16.35 12.83
N ASP A 236 -8.11 -15.43 13.40
CA ASP A 236 -7.52 -15.62 14.73
C ASP A 236 -8.55 -15.33 15.83
N THR A 237 -8.48 -16.16 16.86
CA THR A 237 -9.37 -16.13 18.02
C THR A 237 -8.62 -15.93 19.35
N SER A 238 -7.34 -15.60 19.27
CA SER A 238 -6.41 -15.47 20.41
C SER A 238 -6.59 -14.20 21.26
N HIS A 239 -7.27 -13.17 20.75
CA HIS A 239 -7.39 -11.88 21.44
C HIS A 239 -8.12 -11.99 22.79
N GLU A 240 -7.54 -11.42 23.85
CA GLU A 240 -8.04 -11.51 25.24
C GLU A 240 -9.52 -11.11 25.36
N GLU A 241 -9.92 -10.02 24.69
CA GLU A 241 -11.29 -9.48 24.71
C GLU A 241 -12.17 -9.98 23.54
N ARG A 242 -11.81 -11.08 22.89
CA ARG A 242 -12.50 -11.57 21.68
C ARG A 242 -14.02 -11.62 21.82
N LYS A 243 -14.53 -12.15 22.94
CA LYS A 243 -15.98 -12.36 23.13
C LYS A 243 -16.76 -11.05 23.02
N ASP A 244 -16.23 -10.00 23.63
CA ASP A 244 -16.87 -8.69 23.66
C ASP A 244 -16.77 -8.02 22.29
N ILE A 245 -15.60 -8.09 21.66
CA ILE A 245 -15.37 -7.52 20.31
C ILE A 245 -16.32 -8.14 19.29
N TYR A 246 -16.39 -9.48 19.23
CA TYR A 246 -17.32 -10.16 18.32
C TYR A 246 -18.78 -9.89 18.70
N GLY A 247 -19.12 -9.79 19.98
CA GLY A 247 -20.46 -9.41 20.44
C GLY A 247 -20.90 -8.05 19.89
N VAL A 248 -20.03 -7.04 20.01
CA VAL A 248 -20.27 -5.71 19.45
C VAL A 248 -20.36 -5.76 17.92
N LEU A 249 -19.45 -6.50 17.26
CA LEU A 249 -19.40 -6.60 15.81
C LEU A 249 -20.66 -7.27 15.23
N TYR A 250 -21.19 -8.31 15.89
CA TYR A 250 -22.48 -8.92 15.56
C TYR A 250 -23.64 -7.93 15.76
N GLY A 251 -23.62 -7.16 16.85
CA GLY A 251 -24.61 -6.11 17.11
C GLY A 251 -24.63 -5.02 16.04
N LEU A 252 -23.44 -4.53 15.66
CA LEU A 252 -23.25 -3.54 14.59
C LEU A 252 -23.69 -4.08 13.23
N ASN A 253 -23.31 -5.30 12.87
CA ASN A 253 -23.75 -5.92 11.61
C ASN A 253 -25.27 -6.10 11.56
N ARG A 254 -25.92 -6.42 12.69
CA ARG A 254 -27.38 -6.48 12.77
C ARG A 254 -28.00 -5.10 12.54
N HIS A 255 -27.45 -4.06 13.15
CA HIS A 255 -27.91 -2.68 12.95
C HIS A 255 -27.72 -2.22 11.50
N LEU A 256 -26.56 -2.47 10.89
CA LEU A 256 -26.27 -2.12 9.51
C LEU A 256 -27.24 -2.81 8.53
N LYS A 257 -27.56 -4.09 8.76
CA LYS A 257 -28.58 -4.80 7.96
C LYS A 257 -29.97 -4.16 8.11
N GLN A 258 -30.37 -3.80 9.33
CA GLN A 258 -31.66 -3.14 9.56
C GLN A 258 -31.76 -1.76 8.91
N VAL A 259 -30.66 -1.00 8.88
CA VAL A 259 -30.60 0.30 8.18
C VAL A 259 -30.67 0.11 6.66
N CYS A 260 -29.95 -0.88 6.11
CA CYS A 260 -30.03 -1.19 4.68
C CYS A 260 -31.42 -1.68 4.25
N ASP A 261 -32.05 -2.55 5.05
CA ASP A 261 -33.40 -3.05 4.80
C ASP A 261 -34.47 -1.95 4.99
N GLY A 262 -34.20 -0.97 5.86
CA GLY A 262 -35.03 0.22 6.04
C GLY A 262 -34.92 1.21 4.89
N ALA A 263 -33.72 1.41 4.33
CA ALA A 263 -33.49 2.28 3.19
C ALA A 263 -34.22 1.79 1.92
N LEU A 264 -34.25 0.46 1.70
CA LEU A 264 -34.99 -0.15 0.58
C LEU A 264 -36.52 0.00 0.68
N LYS A 265 -37.06 0.37 1.85
CA LYS A 265 -38.50 0.65 2.02
C LYS A 265 -38.88 2.10 1.71
N TYR A 266 -37.94 3.05 1.75
CA TYR A 266 -38.21 4.46 1.45
C TYR A 266 -38.10 4.79 -0.05
N ASP A 267 -37.40 3.99 -0.84
CA ASP A 267 -37.30 4.17 -2.30
C ASP A 267 -38.52 3.64 -3.09
N ASN A 268 -39.53 3.06 -2.41
CA ASN A 268 -40.76 2.54 -3.02
C ASN A 268 -42.02 3.35 -2.66
N ALA A 269 -41.89 4.57 -2.14
CA ALA A 269 -43.04 5.46 -1.96
C ALA A 269 -43.47 6.02 -3.34
N PRO A 270 -44.73 5.85 -3.78
CA PRO A 270 -45.18 6.37 -5.06
C PRO A 270 -45.13 7.90 -5.05
N LEU A 271 -44.44 8.47 -6.04
CA LEU A 271 -44.45 9.90 -6.33
C LEU A 271 -45.90 10.33 -6.65
N HIS A 272 -46.59 10.88 -5.66
CA HIS A 272 -47.82 11.61 -5.89
C HIS A 272 -47.47 12.93 -6.59
N TYR A 273 -47.69 12.97 -7.91
CA TYR A 273 -47.83 14.23 -8.63
C TYR A 273 -49.22 14.79 -8.35
N GLY A 274 -49.26 15.93 -7.67
CA GLY A 274 -50.42 16.79 -7.47
C GLY A 274 -49.96 18.23 -7.47
#